data_AF-A0A0M1P7U2-F1
#
_entry.id   AF-A0A0M1P7U2-F1
#
_cell.length_a   1.000
_cell.length_b   1.000
_cell.length_c   1.000
_cell.angle_alpha   90.00
_cell.angle_beta   90.00
_cell.angle_gamma   90.00
#
_symmetry.space_group_name_H-M   'P 1'
#
loop_
_entity.id
_entity.type
_entity.pdbx_description
1 polymer ?
#
loop_
_entity_poly.entity_id
_entity_poly.type
_entity_poly.pdbx_seq_one_letter_code
_entity_poly.pdbx_strand_id
1 'polypeptide(L)'
;MDEYTRNSFELGQNGKVEGFHRSIWEWEASINNEIQPSVDDRRIIPFDFSGPSVYRAPNSIESRIHHHLTPYTIQPIGGFVAVIPYGRLWGPTGSVLSTEGKLIHDLSPEYDEKLNRMMTPEEHPALSRRSDQDQQHVPGTVAALTFCGIHNYFHWLYDVLPRFYMLQCTGCSCHSLIMNPNPYRFFVEETLTMLGISEPTVMRTHNHFNIQADRVIMPSFMMNSHYPAGPLRFS
;
A
#
# COMPACT_ATOMS: atom_id res chain seq x y z
N MET A 1 34.63 -24.08 -26.98
CA MET A 1 34.77 -22.62 -27.16
C MET A 1 33.38 -22.08 -27.38
N ASP A 2 33.09 -21.02 -26.64
CA ASP A 2 31.96 -20.10 -26.74
C ASP A 2 30.73 -20.42 -25.87
N GLU A 3 30.99 -20.20 -24.58
CA GLU A 3 30.11 -19.51 -23.63
C GLU A 3 29.39 -18.32 -24.27
N TYR A 4 28.06 -18.29 -24.14
CA TYR A 4 27.28 -17.04 -24.19
C TYR A 4 26.35 -17.00 -22.98
N THR A 5 26.92 -16.43 -21.92
CA THR A 5 26.32 -15.47 -20.98
C THR A 5 24.90 -15.76 -20.51
N ARG A 6 24.78 -16.61 -19.48
CA ARG A 6 23.73 -16.43 -18.46
C ARG A 6 24.03 -15.14 -17.72
N ASN A 7 23.22 -14.11 -17.90
CA ASN A 7 23.08 -13.07 -16.88
C ASN A 7 22.36 -13.71 -15.69
N SER A 8 23.13 -14.31 -14.79
CA SER A 8 22.69 -14.61 -13.44
C SER A 8 22.48 -13.28 -12.72
N PHE A 9 21.23 -12.83 -12.64
CA PHE A 9 20.83 -12.01 -11.51
C PHE A 9 21.11 -12.84 -10.26
N GLU A 10 22.15 -12.48 -9.51
CA GLU A 10 22.37 -13.03 -8.19
C GLU A 10 21.15 -12.66 -7.34
N LEU A 11 20.25 -13.61 -7.14
CA LEU A 11 19.20 -13.51 -6.12
C LEU A 11 19.90 -13.28 -4.78
N GLY A 12 19.68 -12.11 -4.19
CA GLY A 12 20.14 -11.78 -2.85
C GLY A 12 19.69 -12.86 -1.85
N GLN A 13 20.65 -13.67 -1.44
CA GLN A 13 20.56 -14.64 -0.35
C GLN A 13 20.59 -13.92 1.00
N ASN A 14 19.42 -13.66 1.58
CA ASN A 14 19.09 -13.77 3.02
C ASN A 14 17.88 -12.90 3.34
N GLY A 15 16.98 -13.39 4.20
CA GLY A 15 15.74 -12.73 4.63
C GLY A 15 15.92 -11.45 5.47
N LYS A 16 16.95 -10.64 5.21
CA LYS A 16 17.22 -9.35 5.87
C LYS A 16 16.97 -8.21 4.88
N VAL A 17 16.25 -7.18 5.32
CA VAL A 17 16.06 -5.95 4.54
C VAL A 17 17.29 -5.07 4.69
N GLU A 18 17.93 -4.71 3.57
CA GLU A 18 19.20 -3.97 3.55
C GLU A 18 18.99 -2.49 3.20
N GLY A 19 18.36 -1.76 4.12
CA GLY A 19 18.09 -0.32 3.99
C GLY A 19 16.72 0.00 3.39
N PHE A 20 16.52 1.25 3.01
CA PHE A 20 15.22 1.74 2.56
C PHE A 20 15.36 2.84 1.50
N HIS A 21 14.31 3.00 0.71
CA HIS A 21 13.97 4.20 -0.04
C HIS A 21 12.88 4.93 0.76
N ARG A 22 13.00 6.25 0.92
CA ARG A 22 11.98 7.06 1.62
C ARG A 22 10.67 7.09 0.85
N SER A 23 10.72 6.98 -0.47
CA SER A 23 9.54 6.98 -1.33
C SER A 23 9.70 6.09 -2.55
N ILE A 24 8.57 5.76 -3.20
CA ILE A 24 8.57 5.08 -4.49
C ILE A 24 9.36 5.85 -5.56
N TRP A 25 9.39 7.19 -5.47
CA TRP A 25 10.09 8.07 -6.41
C TRP A 25 11.60 7.98 -6.23
N GLU A 26 12.07 7.83 -4.99
CA GLU A 26 13.49 7.58 -4.71
C GLU A 26 13.91 6.22 -5.24
N TRP A 27 13.08 5.19 -5.06
CA TRP A 27 13.32 3.89 -5.66
C TRP A 27 13.37 3.98 -7.19
N GLU A 28 12.36 4.58 -7.83
CA GLU A 28 12.29 4.75 -9.29
C GLU A 28 13.52 5.52 -9.83
N ALA A 29 13.95 6.58 -9.14
CA ALA A 29 15.15 7.31 -9.51
C ALA A 29 16.44 6.47 -9.39
N SER A 30 16.52 5.56 -8.40
CA SER A 30 17.69 4.70 -8.18
C SER A 30 17.92 3.66 -9.28
N ILE A 31 16.88 3.34 -10.03
CA ILE A 31 16.90 2.32 -11.09
C ILE A 31 16.81 2.91 -12.50
N ASN A 32 16.35 4.17 -12.65
CA ASN A 32 16.16 4.85 -13.94
C ASN A 32 17.48 5.41 -14.54
N ASN A 33 18.55 4.63 -14.49
CA ASN A 33 19.79 4.89 -15.25
C ASN A 33 19.73 4.37 -16.70
N GLU A 34 18.64 3.70 -17.10
CA GLU A 34 18.49 3.15 -18.45
C GLU A 34 17.11 3.46 -19.01
N ILE A 35 17.08 4.25 -20.11
CA ILE A 35 16.07 4.40 -21.18
C ILE A 35 14.60 4.50 -20.73
N GLN A 36 13.91 5.56 -21.21
CA GLN A 36 12.48 5.77 -20.93
C GLN A 36 11.65 4.49 -21.13
N PRO A 37 10.97 3.99 -20.09
CA PRO A 37 10.18 2.76 -20.17
C PRO A 37 9.02 2.92 -21.15
N SER A 38 8.64 1.81 -21.78
CA SER A 38 7.42 1.73 -22.59
C SER A 38 6.17 2.02 -21.73
N VAL A 39 5.02 2.29 -22.35
CA VAL A 39 3.77 2.55 -21.61
C VAL A 39 3.38 1.38 -20.70
N ASP A 40 3.74 0.15 -21.08
CA ASP A 40 3.52 -1.07 -20.28
C ASP A 40 4.55 -1.29 -19.16
N ASP A 41 5.65 -0.54 -19.18
CA ASP A 41 6.74 -0.58 -18.18
C ASP A 41 6.65 0.57 -17.16
N ARG A 42 5.55 1.34 -17.16
CA ARG A 42 5.35 2.43 -16.20
C ARG A 42 5.31 1.86 -14.78
N ARG A 43 6.31 2.25 -13.98
CA ARG A 43 6.44 1.86 -12.57
C ARG A 43 5.54 2.67 -11.65
N ILE A 44 5.11 3.85 -12.09
CA ILE A 44 4.21 4.72 -11.35
C ILE A 44 3.11 5.20 -12.29
N ILE A 45 1.87 4.81 -11.99
CA ILE A 45 0.68 5.18 -12.76
C ILE A 45 -0.05 6.28 -11.97
N PRO A 46 -0.08 7.54 -12.45
CA PRO A 46 -0.74 8.62 -11.73
C PRO A 46 -2.26 8.40 -11.68
N PHE A 47 -2.87 8.83 -10.59
CA PHE A 47 -4.32 8.81 -10.38
C PHE A 47 -4.80 10.19 -9.95
N ASP A 48 -5.88 10.66 -10.58
CA ASP A 48 -6.59 11.88 -10.20
C ASP A 48 -8.10 11.63 -10.24
N PHE A 49 -8.82 12.35 -9.39
CA PHE A 49 -10.29 12.30 -9.29
C PHE A 49 -10.99 13.05 -10.43
N SER A 50 -10.24 13.56 -11.41
CA SER A 50 -10.72 14.22 -12.63
C SER A 50 -11.48 15.54 -12.40
N GLY A 51 -11.61 16.00 -11.16
CA GLY A 51 -12.31 17.23 -10.82
C GLY A 51 -12.54 17.43 -9.32
N PRO A 52 -13.20 18.54 -8.95
CA PRO A 52 -13.45 18.87 -7.56
C PRO A 52 -14.59 18.04 -6.96
N SER A 53 -14.45 17.69 -5.69
CA SER A 53 -15.49 17.07 -4.88
C SER A 53 -16.40 18.13 -4.28
N VAL A 54 -17.70 18.02 -4.54
CA VAL A 54 -18.72 18.98 -4.07
C VAL A 54 -19.50 18.38 -2.90
N TYR A 55 -19.29 18.92 -1.70
CA TYR A 55 -20.03 18.56 -0.49
C TYR A 55 -21.26 19.45 -0.37
N ARG A 56 -22.43 18.85 -0.53
CA ARG A 56 -23.72 19.54 -0.46
C ARG A 56 -24.21 19.60 0.99
N ALA A 57 -25.04 20.60 1.27
CA ALA A 57 -25.73 20.69 2.55
C ALA A 57 -26.50 19.39 2.83
N PRO A 58 -26.47 18.88 4.08
CA PRO A 58 -27.22 17.69 4.43
C PRO A 58 -28.73 17.95 4.34
N ASN A 59 -29.48 16.93 3.96
CA ASN A 59 -30.93 16.95 4.18
C ASN A 59 -31.18 16.87 5.68
N SER A 60 -31.73 17.93 6.26
CA SER A 60 -31.96 18.03 7.70
C SER A 60 -33.40 18.41 8.01
N ILE A 61 -33.90 17.89 9.12
CA ILE A 61 -35.16 18.34 9.73
C ILE A 61 -34.97 19.65 10.51
N GLU A 62 -33.71 20.01 10.79
CA GLU A 62 -33.35 21.22 11.53
C GLU A 62 -33.45 22.46 10.63
N SER A 63 -33.95 23.56 11.21
CA SER A 63 -34.09 24.83 10.50
C SER A 63 -32.74 25.53 10.21
N ARG A 64 -31.65 25.08 10.84
CA ARG A 64 -30.30 25.64 10.68
C ARG A 64 -29.27 24.52 10.49
N ILE A 65 -28.38 24.71 9.52
CA ILE A 65 -27.27 23.80 9.28
C ILE A 65 -26.15 24.09 10.29
N HIS A 66 -25.63 23.06 10.93
CA HIS A 66 -24.48 23.17 11.82
C HIS A 66 -23.24 23.64 11.04
N HIS A 67 -22.39 24.49 11.62
CA HIS A 67 -21.26 25.10 10.90
C HIS A 67 -20.27 24.06 10.31
N HIS A 68 -20.05 22.93 10.97
CA HIS A 68 -19.25 21.81 10.44
C HIS A 68 -19.89 21.04 9.27
N LEU A 69 -21.17 21.25 8.99
CA LEU A 69 -21.92 20.60 7.91
C LEU A 69 -22.26 21.60 6.79
N THR A 70 -21.57 22.76 6.78
CA THR A 70 -21.72 23.74 5.72
C THR A 70 -21.18 23.18 4.41
N PRO A 71 -21.86 23.43 3.27
CA PRO A 71 -21.40 22.95 1.99
C PRO A 71 -20.06 23.58 1.61
N TYR A 72 -19.19 22.79 0.99
CA TYR A 72 -17.90 23.24 0.49
C TYR A 72 -17.47 22.43 -0.74
N THR A 73 -16.49 22.97 -1.46
CA THR A 73 -15.86 22.29 -2.59
C THR A 73 -14.38 22.15 -2.29
N ILE A 74 -13.83 20.97 -2.52
CA ILE A 74 -12.41 20.69 -2.37
C ILE A 74 -11.90 19.99 -3.62
N GLN A 75 -10.73 20.42 -4.12
CA GLN A 75 -9.99 19.64 -5.11
C GLN A 75 -9.20 18.58 -4.35
N PRO A 76 -9.55 17.29 -4.46
CA PRO A 76 -8.80 16.24 -3.78
C PRO A 76 -7.39 16.15 -4.38
N ILE A 77 -6.41 15.83 -3.53
CA ILE A 77 -5.07 15.51 -3.99
C ILE A 77 -5.14 14.11 -4.63
N GLY A 78 -4.59 13.98 -5.84
CA GLY A 78 -4.47 12.70 -6.51
C GLY A 78 -3.56 11.71 -5.79
N GLY A 79 -3.43 10.52 -6.36
CA GLY A 79 -2.54 9.48 -5.88
C GLY A 79 -1.76 8.85 -7.00
N PHE A 80 -1.25 7.65 -6.76
CA PHE A 80 -0.60 6.86 -7.79
C PHE A 80 -0.74 5.37 -7.48
N VAL A 81 -0.57 4.55 -8.50
CA VAL A 81 -0.41 3.11 -8.36
C VAL A 81 1.03 2.76 -8.69
N ALA A 82 1.76 2.26 -7.70
CA ALA A 82 3.12 1.76 -7.87
C ALA A 82 3.08 0.35 -8.46
N VAL A 83 3.99 0.08 -9.39
CA VAL A 83 4.18 -1.21 -10.04
C VAL A 83 5.65 -1.61 -9.85
N ILE A 84 5.87 -2.66 -9.07
CA ILE A 84 7.19 -3.10 -8.63
C ILE A 84 7.47 -4.47 -9.24
N PRO A 85 8.26 -4.55 -10.32
CA PRO A 85 8.69 -5.83 -10.89
C PRO A 85 9.51 -6.62 -9.87
N TYR A 86 9.22 -7.92 -9.74
CA TYR A 86 9.88 -8.78 -8.76
C TYR A 86 9.84 -8.21 -7.33
N GLY A 87 8.78 -7.45 -7.03
CA GLY A 87 8.57 -6.84 -5.72
C GLY A 87 8.33 -7.90 -4.65
N ARG A 88 8.72 -7.55 -3.43
CA ARG A 88 8.58 -8.43 -2.27
C ARG A 88 7.64 -7.83 -1.24
N LEU A 89 6.89 -8.69 -0.58
CA LEU A 89 6.03 -8.32 0.56
C LEU A 89 6.47 -9.13 1.78
N TRP A 90 6.68 -8.42 2.88
CA TRP A 90 7.34 -8.97 4.05
C TRP A 90 6.61 -8.64 5.36
N GLY A 91 6.55 -9.61 6.25
CA GLY A 91 6.11 -9.46 7.63
C GLY A 91 4.59 -9.36 7.81
N PRO A 92 4.14 -9.24 9.07
CA PRO A 92 2.73 -9.26 9.43
C PRO A 92 1.95 -8.06 8.90
N THR A 93 2.61 -6.93 8.65
CA THR A 93 2.00 -5.73 8.09
C THR A 93 2.06 -5.66 6.57
N GLY A 94 2.79 -6.59 5.93
CA GLY A 94 2.94 -6.65 4.47
C GLY A 94 3.72 -5.45 3.93
N SER A 95 4.88 -5.20 4.52
CA SER A 95 5.82 -4.17 4.11
C SER A 95 6.32 -4.45 2.70
N VAL A 96 6.40 -3.42 1.88
CA VAL A 96 6.83 -3.51 0.49
C VAL A 96 8.34 -3.33 0.40
N LEU A 97 9.00 -4.29 -0.23
CA LEU A 97 10.41 -4.19 -0.56
C LEU A 97 10.57 -4.14 -2.08
N SER A 98 11.53 -3.35 -2.52
CA SER A 98 12.00 -3.29 -3.90
C SER A 98 12.65 -4.61 -4.34
N THR A 99 12.96 -4.71 -5.63
CA THR A 99 13.63 -5.88 -6.24
C THR A 99 14.96 -6.21 -5.56
N GLU A 100 15.71 -5.20 -5.14
CA GLU A 100 16.97 -5.34 -4.41
C GLU A 100 16.80 -5.58 -2.90
N GLY A 101 15.57 -5.75 -2.41
CA GLY A 101 15.27 -6.07 -1.01
C GLY A 101 15.34 -4.87 -0.06
N LYS A 102 15.23 -3.63 -0.55
CA LYS A 102 15.12 -2.42 0.27
C LYS A 102 13.67 -2.08 0.56
N LEU A 103 13.37 -1.63 1.77
CA LEU A 103 12.04 -1.15 2.13
C LEU A 103 11.65 0.08 1.28
N ILE A 104 10.41 0.13 0.79
CA ILE A 104 9.83 1.36 0.21
C ILE A 104 8.88 1.95 1.26
N HIS A 105 9.33 3.00 1.96
CA HIS A 105 8.70 3.45 3.21
C HIS A 105 7.32 4.09 3.02
N ASP A 106 7.12 4.93 2.00
CA ASP A 106 5.82 5.54 1.71
C ASP A 106 4.73 4.52 1.32
N LEU A 107 5.12 3.32 0.91
CA LEU A 107 4.24 2.18 0.67
C LEU A 107 4.12 1.25 1.89
N SER A 108 4.90 1.47 2.94
CA SER A 108 5.00 0.58 4.11
C SER A 108 4.79 1.34 5.43
N PRO A 109 3.64 2.00 5.63
CA PRO A 109 3.39 2.74 6.86
C PRO A 109 3.30 1.79 8.06
N GLU A 110 3.96 2.20 9.14
CA GLU A 110 3.94 1.53 10.43
C GLU A 110 3.62 2.53 11.54
N TYR A 111 2.92 2.04 12.57
CA TYR A 111 2.46 2.87 13.68
C TYR A 111 3.08 2.43 15.00
N ASP A 112 3.68 3.38 15.70
CA ASP A 112 4.14 3.17 17.07
C ASP A 112 3.00 3.53 18.04
N GLU A 113 2.35 2.51 18.58
CA GLU A 113 1.28 2.66 19.57
C GLU A 113 1.74 3.31 20.88
N LYS A 114 3.02 3.14 21.27
CA LYS A 114 3.55 3.69 22.52
C LYS A 114 3.80 5.19 22.39
N LEU A 115 4.31 5.62 21.24
CA LEU A 115 4.56 7.02 20.94
C LEU A 115 3.38 7.71 20.24
N ASN A 116 2.34 6.95 19.92
CA ASN A 116 1.11 7.41 19.25
C ASN A 116 1.41 8.20 17.96
N ARG A 117 2.34 7.68 17.14
CA ARG A 117 2.78 8.32 15.88
C ARG A 117 3.18 7.30 14.81
N MET A 118 3.26 7.76 13.57
CA MET A 118 3.89 6.99 12.49
C MET A 118 5.39 6.82 12.75
N MET A 119 5.91 5.63 12.42
CA MET A 119 7.34 5.31 12.50
C MET A 119 8.11 5.98 11.36
N THR A 120 9.33 6.43 11.65
CA THR A 120 10.26 6.86 10.60
C THR A 120 10.78 5.62 9.83
N PRO A 121 11.37 5.79 8.63
CA PRO A 121 11.95 4.66 7.92
C PRO A 121 12.96 3.87 8.76
N GLU A 122 13.80 4.57 9.53
CA GLU A 122 14.87 3.99 10.34
C GLU A 122 14.34 3.13 11.51
N GLU A 123 13.11 3.39 11.96
CA GLU A 123 12.43 2.68 13.05
C GLU A 123 11.66 1.44 12.56
N HIS A 124 11.52 1.29 11.24
CA HIS A 124 10.61 0.32 10.65
C HIS A 124 11.03 -1.14 10.98
N PRO A 125 10.12 -2.01 11.47
CA PRO A 125 10.45 -3.36 11.94
C PRO A 125 11.14 -4.25 10.88
N ALA A 126 10.81 -4.05 9.60
CA ALA A 126 11.44 -4.77 8.50
C ALA A 126 12.97 -4.61 8.44
N LEU A 127 13.54 -3.50 8.92
CA LEU A 127 15.00 -3.27 8.91
C LEU A 127 15.75 -4.07 9.98
N SER A 128 15.06 -4.45 11.07
CA SER A 128 15.67 -5.11 12.22
C SER A 128 15.34 -6.60 12.31
N ARG A 129 14.17 -7.00 11.80
CA ARG A 129 13.70 -8.39 11.85
C ARG A 129 14.22 -9.18 10.65
N ARG A 130 14.70 -10.40 10.92
CA ARG A 130 15.00 -11.39 9.88
C ARG A 130 13.73 -12.21 9.62
N SER A 131 13.52 -12.58 8.36
CA SER A 131 12.66 -13.72 8.06
C SER A 131 13.43 -15.00 8.33
N ASP A 132 12.92 -15.82 9.23
CA ASP A 132 13.41 -17.19 9.45
C ASP A 132 12.79 -18.17 8.43
N GLN A 133 11.88 -17.71 7.57
CA GLN A 133 11.29 -18.49 6.49
C GLN A 133 11.87 -18.10 5.14
N ASP A 134 12.05 -19.12 4.31
CA ASP A 134 12.40 -18.98 2.91
C ASP A 134 11.36 -18.14 2.17
N GLN A 135 11.85 -17.34 1.23
CA GLN A 135 11.00 -16.51 0.40
C GLN A 135 10.17 -17.38 -0.55
N GLN A 136 8.85 -17.27 -0.48
CA GLN A 136 7.95 -17.96 -1.39
C GLN A 136 7.74 -17.14 -2.66
N HIS A 137 7.90 -17.78 -3.82
CA HIS A 137 7.52 -17.14 -5.08
C HIS A 137 6.03 -17.31 -5.36
N VAL A 138 5.36 -16.21 -5.74
CA VAL A 138 3.96 -16.17 -6.16
C VAL A 138 3.92 -15.73 -7.63
N PRO A 139 3.56 -16.60 -8.58
CA PRO A 139 3.54 -16.23 -9.99
C PRO A 139 2.47 -15.19 -10.28
N GLY A 140 2.76 -14.30 -11.23
CA GLY A 140 1.85 -13.28 -11.73
C GLY A 140 1.84 -11.99 -10.91
N THR A 141 0.75 -11.24 -11.09
CA THR A 141 0.56 -9.91 -10.48
C THR A 141 -0.31 -9.99 -9.23
N VAL A 142 0.22 -9.48 -8.11
CA VAL A 142 -0.54 -9.31 -6.86
C VAL A 142 -0.74 -7.83 -6.59
N ALA A 143 -1.87 -7.46 -5.96
CA ALA A 143 -2.08 -6.10 -5.48
C ALA A 143 -2.09 -6.05 -3.95
N ALA A 144 -1.23 -5.22 -3.36
CA ALA A 144 -1.16 -5.03 -1.92
C ALA A 144 -2.10 -3.90 -1.47
N LEU A 145 -3.04 -4.25 -0.60
CA LEU A 145 -3.96 -3.32 0.07
C LEU A 145 -3.73 -3.33 1.58
N THR A 146 -2.52 -3.71 2.01
CA THR A 146 -2.11 -3.75 3.40
C THR A 146 -2.04 -2.34 4.00
N PHE A 147 -2.30 -2.26 5.31
CA PHE A 147 -2.18 -1.05 6.11
C PHE A 147 -2.12 -1.41 7.60
N CYS A 148 -1.23 -0.76 8.37
CA CYS A 148 -1.03 -1.07 9.79
C CYS A 148 -2.32 -0.94 10.63
N GLY A 149 -3.26 -0.09 10.23
CA GLY A 149 -4.56 0.12 10.89
C GLY A 149 -5.76 -0.59 10.27
N ILE A 150 -5.60 -1.49 9.29
CA ILE A 150 -6.69 -2.02 8.44
C ILE A 150 -7.86 -2.67 9.21
N HIS A 151 -7.60 -3.21 10.40
CA HIS A 151 -8.60 -3.86 11.24
C HIS A 151 -9.58 -2.87 11.92
N ASN A 152 -9.28 -1.57 11.85
CA ASN A 152 -10.16 -0.51 12.31
C ASN A 152 -11.14 -0.14 11.18
N TYR A 153 -12.44 -0.08 11.49
CA TYR A 153 -13.48 0.24 10.52
C TYR A 153 -13.28 1.59 9.79
N PHE A 154 -12.80 2.61 10.51
CA PHE A 154 -12.48 3.91 9.90
C PHE A 154 -11.36 3.76 8.86
N HIS A 155 -10.25 3.12 9.24
CA HIS A 155 -9.12 2.93 8.34
C HIS A 155 -9.44 2.01 7.15
N TRP A 156 -10.30 1.01 7.36
CA TRP A 156 -10.84 0.23 6.25
C TRP A 156 -11.57 1.10 5.23
N LEU A 157 -12.52 1.92 5.68
CA LEU A 157 -13.33 2.76 4.80
C LEU A 157 -12.53 3.87 4.11
N TYR A 158 -11.58 4.50 4.81
CA TYR A 158 -10.93 5.71 4.31
C TYR A 158 -9.49 5.52 3.83
N ASP A 159 -8.75 4.52 4.32
CA ASP A 159 -7.38 4.27 3.90
C ASP A 159 -7.29 3.06 2.94
N VAL A 160 -8.19 2.06 3.03
CA VAL A 160 -8.07 0.82 2.25
C VAL A 160 -9.04 0.75 1.06
N LEU A 161 -10.34 0.94 1.26
CA LEU A 161 -11.30 0.88 0.15
C LEU A 161 -11.05 1.90 -0.97
N PRO A 162 -10.64 3.16 -0.69
CA PRO A 162 -10.35 4.11 -1.76
C PRO A 162 -9.14 3.68 -2.61
N ARG A 163 -8.19 2.93 -2.02
CA ARG A 163 -7.07 2.33 -2.75
C ARG A 163 -7.53 1.19 -3.66
N PHE A 164 -8.50 0.39 -3.25
CA PHE A 164 -9.12 -0.59 -4.14
C PHE A 164 -9.82 0.11 -5.33
N TYR A 165 -10.56 1.18 -5.08
CA TYR A 165 -11.17 1.98 -6.15
C TYR A 165 -10.12 2.56 -7.11
N MET A 166 -8.99 3.06 -6.58
CA MET A 166 -7.87 3.53 -7.40
C MET A 166 -7.37 2.44 -8.37
N LEU A 167 -7.20 1.20 -7.92
CA LEU A 167 -6.81 0.07 -8.79
C LEU A 167 -7.80 -0.16 -9.93
N GLN A 168 -9.11 -0.06 -9.64
CA GLN A 168 -10.16 -0.22 -10.64
C GLN A 168 -10.08 0.89 -11.69
N CYS A 169 -9.91 2.14 -11.27
CA CYS A 169 -9.85 3.29 -12.17
C CYS A 169 -8.60 3.29 -13.06
N THR A 170 -7.46 2.80 -12.57
CA THR A 170 -6.22 2.75 -13.35
C THR A 170 -6.14 1.53 -14.29
N GLY A 171 -7.16 0.66 -14.29
CA GLY A 171 -7.18 -0.56 -15.11
C GLY A 171 -6.15 -1.60 -14.70
N CYS A 172 -5.58 -1.49 -13.50
CA CYS A 172 -4.57 -2.41 -13.00
C CYS A 172 -5.23 -3.73 -12.58
N SER A 173 -5.05 -4.78 -13.38
CA SER A 173 -5.51 -6.13 -13.04
C SER A 173 -4.52 -6.85 -12.12
N CYS A 174 -5.02 -7.62 -11.17
CA CYS A 174 -4.23 -8.52 -10.35
C CYS A 174 -4.94 -9.87 -10.21
N HIS A 175 -4.17 -10.93 -9.94
CA HIS A 175 -4.68 -12.28 -9.72
C HIS A 175 -5.05 -12.53 -8.27
N SER A 176 -4.40 -11.79 -7.35
CA SER A 176 -4.64 -11.92 -5.92
C SER A 176 -4.46 -10.59 -5.21
N LEU A 177 -5.25 -10.39 -4.16
CA LEU A 177 -5.10 -9.27 -3.24
C LEU A 177 -4.32 -9.71 -2.01
N ILE A 178 -3.38 -8.88 -1.57
CA ILE A 178 -2.67 -9.08 -0.30
C ILE A 178 -3.27 -8.13 0.73
N MET A 179 -3.69 -8.66 1.86
CA MET A 179 -4.35 -7.90 2.94
C MET A 179 -3.86 -8.39 4.30
N ASN A 180 -3.89 -7.52 5.32
CA ASN A 180 -3.68 -8.01 6.68
C ASN A 180 -4.91 -8.81 7.15
N PRO A 181 -4.74 -9.74 8.11
CA PRO A 181 -5.87 -10.42 8.73
C PRO A 181 -6.72 -9.40 9.49
N ASN A 182 -8.03 -9.57 9.44
CA ASN A 182 -8.94 -8.80 10.28
C ASN A 182 -9.53 -9.73 11.37
N PRO A 183 -9.01 -9.70 12.60
CA PRO A 183 -9.56 -10.53 13.68
C PRO A 183 -10.88 -9.98 14.24
N TYR A 184 -11.34 -8.80 13.79
CA TYR A 184 -12.46 -8.10 14.37
C TYR A 184 -13.62 -7.93 13.39
N ARG A 185 -14.78 -8.50 13.73
CA ARG A 185 -16.05 -8.33 12.99
C ARG A 185 -15.94 -8.80 11.51
N PHE A 186 -17.07 -8.77 10.81
CA PHE A 186 -17.18 -9.27 9.44
C PHE A 186 -17.12 -8.19 8.36
N PHE A 187 -16.96 -6.91 8.71
CA PHE A 187 -17.10 -5.80 7.75
C PHE A 187 -16.11 -5.88 6.58
N VAL A 188 -14.89 -6.40 6.80
CA VAL A 188 -13.93 -6.62 5.71
C VAL A 188 -14.48 -7.66 4.73
N GLU A 189 -14.86 -8.84 5.22
CA GLU A 189 -15.38 -9.95 4.41
C GLU A 189 -16.70 -9.58 3.70
N GLU A 190 -17.61 -8.91 4.40
CA GLU A 190 -18.86 -8.40 3.85
C GLU A 190 -18.59 -7.42 2.71
N THR A 191 -17.67 -6.47 2.92
CA THR A 191 -17.32 -5.48 1.88
C THR A 191 -16.65 -6.15 0.68
N LEU A 192 -15.73 -7.09 0.89
CA LEU A 192 -15.10 -7.85 -0.20
C LEU A 192 -16.15 -8.62 -1.03
N THR A 193 -17.09 -9.27 -0.34
CA THR A 193 -18.20 -10.00 -0.99
C THR A 193 -19.07 -9.05 -1.82
N MET A 194 -19.42 -7.87 -1.28
CA MET A 194 -20.19 -6.85 -2.00
C MET A 194 -19.46 -6.31 -3.24
N LEU A 195 -18.13 -6.27 -3.20
CA LEU A 195 -17.28 -5.89 -4.33
C LEU A 195 -17.02 -7.04 -5.32
N GLY A 196 -17.61 -8.22 -5.08
CA GLY A 196 -17.41 -9.41 -5.92
C GLY A 196 -16.03 -10.05 -5.79
N ILE A 197 -15.30 -9.75 -4.71
CA ILE A 197 -13.97 -10.31 -4.44
C ILE A 197 -14.14 -11.62 -3.68
N SER A 198 -13.60 -12.69 -4.24
CA SER A 198 -13.67 -14.03 -3.66
C SER A 198 -12.54 -14.23 -2.65
N GLU A 199 -12.84 -14.70 -1.43
CA GLU A 199 -11.82 -14.91 -0.37
C GLU A 199 -10.64 -15.80 -0.81
N PRO A 200 -10.82 -16.87 -1.63
CA PRO A 200 -9.70 -17.62 -2.22
C PRO A 200 -8.69 -16.80 -3.05
N THR A 201 -9.07 -15.60 -3.51
CA THR A 201 -8.18 -14.67 -4.23
C THR A 201 -7.46 -13.71 -3.29
N VAL A 202 -7.71 -13.79 -1.98
CA VAL A 202 -7.11 -12.94 -0.96
C VAL A 202 -6.07 -13.73 -0.18
N MET A 203 -4.82 -13.26 -0.21
CA MET A 203 -3.75 -13.79 0.63
C MET A 203 -3.58 -12.90 1.87
N ARG A 204 -3.70 -13.52 3.05
CA ARG A 204 -3.58 -12.81 4.32
C ARG A 204 -2.13 -12.79 4.81
N THR A 205 -1.64 -11.64 5.24
CA THR A 205 -0.31 -11.53 5.84
C THR A 205 -0.25 -12.22 7.22
N HIS A 206 0.94 -12.56 7.67
CA HIS A 206 1.20 -13.19 8.97
C HIS A 206 2.66 -12.97 9.38
N ASN A 207 3.04 -13.40 10.58
CA ASN A 207 4.39 -13.15 11.13
C ASN A 207 5.55 -13.70 10.27
N HIS A 208 5.26 -14.71 9.46
CA HIS A 208 6.22 -15.39 8.59
C HIS A 208 6.00 -15.08 7.10
N PHE A 209 5.19 -14.06 6.80
CA PHE A 209 4.88 -13.70 5.42
C PHE A 209 6.13 -13.14 4.75
N ASN A 210 6.61 -13.82 3.71
CA ASN A 210 7.78 -13.41 2.95
C ASN A 210 7.61 -13.92 1.53
N ILE A 211 7.02 -13.10 0.66
CA ILE A 211 6.72 -13.49 -0.71
C ILE A 211 7.43 -12.57 -1.71
N GLN A 212 7.66 -13.10 -2.90
CA GLN A 212 8.04 -12.34 -4.10
C GLN A 212 7.08 -12.68 -5.23
N ALA A 213 6.47 -11.66 -5.81
CA ALA A 213 5.63 -11.82 -6.99
C ALA A 213 6.35 -11.36 -8.26
N ASP A 214 5.92 -11.80 -9.44
CA ASP A 214 6.45 -11.26 -10.71
C ASP A 214 6.20 -9.75 -10.80
N ARG A 215 5.07 -9.30 -10.24
CA ARG A 215 4.70 -7.90 -10.15
C ARG A 215 3.88 -7.64 -8.89
N VAL A 216 4.34 -6.70 -8.06
CA VAL A 216 3.56 -6.16 -6.95
C VAL A 216 2.97 -4.82 -7.39
N ILE A 217 1.66 -4.69 -7.30
CA ILE A 217 0.96 -3.43 -7.52
C ILE A 217 0.53 -2.88 -6.16
N MET A 218 0.81 -1.61 -5.89
CA MET A 218 0.38 -0.97 -4.64
C MET A 218 -0.12 0.45 -4.87
N PRO A 219 -1.39 0.72 -4.62
CA PRO A 219 -1.91 2.09 -4.59
C PRO A 219 -1.30 2.88 -3.44
N SER A 220 -1.01 4.14 -3.69
CA SER A 220 -0.56 5.09 -2.69
C SER A 220 -1.65 5.34 -1.64
N PHE A 221 -1.23 5.75 -0.44
CA PHE A 221 -2.16 6.24 0.57
C PHE A 221 -2.72 7.60 0.14
N MET A 222 -4.04 7.70 0.03
CA MET A 222 -4.72 8.97 -0.35
C MET A 222 -5.01 9.86 0.85
N MET A 223 -5.15 9.24 2.02
CA MET A 223 -5.25 9.93 3.29
C MET A 223 -3.98 9.64 4.06
N ASN A 224 -3.12 10.64 4.21
CA ASN A 224 -2.29 10.66 5.42
C ASN A 224 -3.28 11.02 6.51
N SER A 225 -3.91 10.01 7.11
CA SER A 225 -4.59 10.15 8.40
C SER A 225 -3.65 10.99 9.25
N HIS A 226 -3.93 12.28 9.37
CA HIS A 226 -3.09 13.21 10.11
C HIS A 226 -3.25 12.73 11.54
N TYR A 227 -2.40 11.79 11.98
CA TYR A 227 -2.20 11.54 13.40
C TYR A 227 -1.76 12.90 13.92
N PRO A 228 -2.62 13.59 14.71
CA PRO A 228 -2.25 14.90 15.19
C PRO A 228 -0.94 14.72 15.98
N ALA A 229 0.05 15.54 15.66
CA ALA A 229 1.25 15.61 16.46
C ALA A 229 0.88 16.22 17.82
N GLY A 230 0.49 15.39 18.78
CA GLY A 230 0.23 15.79 20.16
C GLY A 230 -1.12 15.35 20.73
N PRO A 231 -1.28 15.40 22.06
CA PRO A 231 -2.49 14.97 22.72
C PRO A 231 -3.61 15.95 22.34
N LEU A 232 -4.64 15.44 21.68
CA LEU A 232 -5.93 16.12 21.59
C LEU A 232 -6.43 16.33 23.02
N ARG A 233 -6.22 17.52 23.57
CA ARG A 233 -6.91 17.97 24.77
C ARG A 233 -8.33 18.28 24.34
N PHE A 234 -9.26 17.41 24.69
CA PHE A 234 -10.67 17.76 24.71
C PHE A 234 -10.85 18.79 25.85
N SER A 235 -11.23 20.01 25.46
CA SER A 235 -11.72 21.06 26.37
C SER A 235 -13.14 20.79 26.81
#